data_AF-A0A7K0A312-F1
#
_entry.id   AF-A0A7K0A312-F1
#
_cell.length_a   1.000
_cell.length_b   1.000
_cell.length_c   1.000
_cell.angle_alpha   90.00
_cell.angle_beta   90.00
_cell.angle_gamma   90.00
#
_symmetry.space_group_name_H-M   'P 1'
#
loop_
_entity.id
_entity.type
_entity.pdbx_description
1 polymer ?
#
loop_
_entity_poly.entity_id
_entity_poly.type
_entity_poly.pdbx_seq_one_letter_code
_entity_poly.pdbx_strand_id
1 'polypeptide(L)'
;MGSGARSGGGLPAARPPIRSRCRRCFPPRTGASGDDRAGHDPPPRLTGALGFVGDEEEPIATIPSVRGNAIIEAISPLTAIERVRSAFVSHHRGSWEMPSKVYLPSPPHGDFRAMPARGDGIALLKWVTSFPSNSRKGLPVVMATILLNDAEDGRPLAIIDGGAVTALRTGAAAAVASAALAFPGEVTAGVIGCGLHGMWATRCLRAAGYESGVCFDLDPAAAERVADDVGWSAGPLEMALGCDVVTTVTPGHEPVVTTAHLAPGRHFNALGADGPGKAEFEPEAVAGCRLFCDEWDQASHGGELTRAVADGLVHRDRVTDIGAVLTGQAPGRETAADITLFDSTGLAIQDLAIALAVLDGVRDGSIESTAVEL
;
A
#
# COMPACT_ATOMS: atom_id res chain seq x y z
N MET A 1 -26.78 -39.66 -57.51
CA MET A 1 -25.43 -39.11 -57.72
C MET A 1 -24.77 -39.06 -56.34
N GLY A 2 -24.23 -40.18 -55.84
CA GLY A 2 -22.82 -40.59 -55.96
C GLY A 2 -21.99 -39.97 -54.82
N SER A 3 -21.92 -40.61 -53.64
CA SER A 3 -20.76 -41.40 -53.11
C SER A 3 -19.51 -40.55 -52.75
N GLY A 4 -18.83 -40.64 -51.60
CA GLY A 4 -18.79 -41.58 -50.47
C GLY A 4 -18.15 -40.89 -49.24
N ALA A 5 -18.37 -41.36 -48.01
CA ALA A 5 -17.67 -42.43 -47.30
C ALA A 5 -16.47 -41.97 -46.41
N ARG A 6 -16.77 -41.95 -45.10
CA ARG A 6 -16.00 -42.07 -43.84
C ARG A 6 -14.46 -42.18 -43.85
N SER A 7 -13.83 -41.46 -42.92
CA SER A 7 -12.91 -41.91 -41.85
C SER A 7 -12.49 -40.63 -41.07
N GLY A 8 -12.30 -40.55 -39.76
CA GLY A 8 -11.71 -41.46 -38.79
C GLY A 8 -10.47 -40.75 -38.18
N GLY A 9 -10.62 -40.16 -36.99
CA GLY A 9 -9.54 -39.51 -36.21
C GLY A 9 -10.15 -38.39 -35.36
N GLY A 10 -10.25 -38.48 -34.03
CA GLY A 10 -9.22 -38.85 -33.07
C GLY A 10 -8.80 -37.56 -32.35
N LEU A 11 -9.51 -37.20 -31.28
CA LEU A 11 -9.21 -36.07 -30.40
C LEU A 11 -7.76 -36.19 -29.86
N PRO A 12 -6.90 -35.17 -29.94
CA PRO A 12 -5.63 -35.21 -29.24
C PRO A 12 -5.86 -34.99 -27.74
N ALA A 13 -5.44 -35.98 -26.96
CA ALA A 13 -5.46 -35.99 -25.51
C ALA A 13 -4.63 -34.85 -24.90
N ALA A 14 -5.10 -34.35 -23.76
CA ALA A 14 -4.45 -33.36 -22.92
C ALA A 14 -3.00 -33.75 -22.58
N ARG A 15 -2.07 -32.81 -22.78
CA ARG A 15 -0.67 -32.95 -22.36
C ARG A 15 -0.58 -32.85 -20.83
N PRO A 16 0.13 -33.76 -20.14
CA PRO A 16 0.39 -33.66 -18.72
C PRO A 16 1.49 -32.61 -18.42
N PRO A 17 1.55 -32.07 -17.20
CA PRO A 17 2.54 -31.06 -16.83
C PRO A 17 3.97 -31.63 -16.81
N ILE A 18 4.88 -30.85 -17.38
CA ILE A 18 6.31 -31.09 -17.44
C ILE A 18 6.87 -31.04 -16.01
N ARG A 19 7.30 -32.19 -15.47
CA ARG A 19 8.14 -32.26 -14.28
C ARG A 19 9.56 -31.80 -14.66
N SER A 20 9.96 -30.61 -14.24
CA SER A 20 11.35 -30.16 -14.30
C SER A 20 12.21 -30.99 -13.34
N ARG A 21 12.89 -32.02 -13.88
CA ARG A 21 13.97 -32.72 -13.19
C ARG A 21 15.20 -31.81 -13.14
N CYS A 22 15.41 -31.14 -12.00
CA CYS A 22 16.72 -30.56 -11.70
C CYS A 22 17.68 -31.68 -11.29
N ARG A 23 18.43 -32.21 -12.27
CA ARG A 23 19.65 -33.00 -12.02
C ARG A 23 20.82 -32.03 -11.95
N ARG A 24 21.30 -31.71 -10.75
CA ARG A 24 22.68 -31.26 -10.57
C ARG A 24 23.51 -32.44 -10.08
N CYS A 25 24.54 -32.72 -10.86
CA CYS A 25 25.50 -33.79 -10.72
C CYS A 25 26.42 -33.55 -9.51
N PHE A 26 26.51 -34.52 -8.61
CA PHE A 26 27.68 -34.71 -7.75
C PHE A 26 28.69 -35.59 -8.51
N PRO A 27 30.00 -35.35 -8.42
CA PRO A 27 31.01 -36.23 -9.03
C PRO A 27 31.20 -37.51 -8.19
N PRO A 28 31.68 -38.61 -8.79
CA PRO A 28 31.82 -39.89 -8.11
C PRO A 28 33.03 -39.88 -7.16
N ARG A 29 32.84 -40.40 -5.94
CA ARG A 29 33.94 -40.67 -5.00
C ARG A 29 34.65 -41.96 -5.43
N THR A 30 35.90 -41.84 -5.85
CA THR A 30 36.86 -42.95 -5.90
C THR A 30 37.32 -43.26 -4.47
N GLY A 31 37.34 -44.53 -4.12
CA GLY A 31 37.91 -45.02 -2.87
C GLY A 31 39.43 -44.94 -2.90
N ALA A 32 40.02 -44.47 -1.81
CA ALA A 32 41.37 -44.80 -1.42
C ALA A 32 41.40 -44.89 0.11
N SER A 33 41.87 -46.04 0.57
CA SER A 33 42.21 -46.40 1.94
C SER A 33 43.26 -45.46 2.54
N GLY A 34 43.05 -45.04 3.78
CA GLY A 34 44.02 -44.33 4.60
C GLY A 34 43.53 -44.28 6.04
N ASP A 35 44.16 -45.07 6.88
CA ASP A 35 44.00 -45.14 8.33
C ASP A 35 44.54 -43.84 8.94
N ASP A 36 43.73 -43.11 9.73
CA ASP A 36 44.24 -42.16 10.72
C ASP A 36 43.21 -41.94 11.82
N ARG A 37 43.59 -42.38 13.02
CA ARG A 37 42.86 -42.18 14.27
C ARG A 37 43.05 -40.73 14.72
N ALA A 38 41.98 -39.94 14.74
CA ALA A 38 41.91 -38.71 15.53
C ALA A 38 40.46 -38.47 15.98
N GLY A 39 40.30 -38.14 17.26
CA GLY A 39 39.04 -38.15 18.01
C GLY A 39 37.87 -37.47 17.33
N HIS A 40 36.78 -38.22 17.18
CA HIS A 40 35.46 -37.64 16.97
C HIS A 40 34.93 -37.24 18.34
N ASP A 41 35.07 -35.97 18.69
CA ASP A 41 34.17 -35.40 19.70
C ASP A 41 32.74 -35.53 19.17
N PRO A 42 31.79 -36.07 19.95
CA PRO A 42 30.40 -36.07 19.54
C PRO A 42 29.96 -34.63 19.28
N PRO A 43 29.07 -34.38 18.29
CA PRO A 43 28.52 -33.04 18.09
C PRO A 43 27.99 -32.54 19.43
N PRO A 44 28.21 -31.25 19.78
CA PRO A 44 27.74 -30.70 21.04
C PRO A 44 26.25 -31.00 21.12
N ARG A 45 25.87 -31.77 22.14
CA ARG A 45 24.46 -31.99 22.46
C ARG A 45 23.87 -30.59 22.65
N LEU A 46 22.88 -30.24 21.85
CA LEU A 46 22.02 -29.09 22.14
C LEU A 46 21.35 -29.34 23.50
N THR A 47 22.04 -28.97 24.57
CA THR A 47 21.50 -28.86 25.93
C THR A 47 21.10 -27.42 26.22
N GLY A 48 20.72 -26.67 25.19
CA GLY A 48 19.83 -25.55 25.39
C GLY A 48 18.48 -26.16 25.76
N ALA A 49 18.16 -26.19 27.04
CA ALA A 49 16.77 -26.30 27.43
C ALA A 49 16.02 -25.25 26.60
N LEU A 50 15.09 -25.68 25.75
CA LEU A 50 13.92 -24.86 25.48
C LEU A 50 13.39 -24.58 26.88
N GLY A 51 13.72 -23.40 27.42
CA GLY A 51 13.24 -22.99 28.73
C GLY A 51 11.73 -22.94 28.58
N PHE A 52 11.05 -24.02 28.94
CA PHE A 52 9.68 -23.92 29.37
C PHE A 52 9.76 -23.01 30.58
N VAL A 53 9.33 -21.76 30.40
CA VAL A 53 9.05 -20.88 31.52
C VAL A 53 8.12 -21.67 32.43
N GLY A 54 8.57 -21.87 33.66
CA GLY A 54 7.91 -22.76 34.61
C GLY A 54 6.50 -22.28 34.97
N ASP A 55 5.76 -23.12 35.68
CA ASP A 55 4.40 -22.91 36.21
C ASP A 55 4.25 -21.72 37.20
N GLU A 56 4.99 -20.63 37.03
CA GLU A 56 4.65 -19.33 37.62
C GLU A 56 3.76 -18.61 36.61
N GLU A 57 2.58 -18.13 37.03
CA GLU A 57 1.69 -17.32 36.18
C GLU A 57 2.50 -16.17 35.57
N GLU A 58 2.91 -16.30 34.30
CA GLU A 58 3.58 -15.23 33.58
C GLU A 58 2.67 -14.00 33.67
N PRO A 59 3.18 -12.84 34.12
CA PRO A 59 2.37 -11.65 34.23
C PRO A 59 1.79 -11.34 32.86
N ILE A 60 0.45 -11.25 32.78
CA ILE A 60 -0.24 -10.96 31.53
C ILE A 60 0.30 -9.63 31.01
N ALA A 61 0.94 -9.66 29.84
CA ALA A 61 1.53 -8.47 29.25
C ALA A 61 0.41 -7.46 28.98
N THR A 62 0.45 -6.34 29.68
CA THR A 62 -0.46 -5.22 29.45
C THR A 62 0.16 -4.23 28.47
N ILE A 63 -0.55 -3.96 27.37
CA ILE A 63 -0.11 -2.97 26.38
C ILE A 63 -1.20 -1.92 26.10
N PRO A 64 -0.84 -0.71 25.66
CA PRO A 64 -1.81 0.28 25.22
C PRO A 64 -2.55 -0.15 23.96
N SER A 65 -3.88 0.01 23.97
CA SER A 65 -4.77 -0.07 22.82
C SER A 65 -5.27 1.34 22.48
N VAL A 66 -4.99 1.80 21.27
CA VAL A 66 -5.33 3.16 20.82
C VAL A 66 -6.46 3.13 19.81
N ARG A 67 -7.54 3.87 20.09
CA ARG A 67 -8.73 3.95 19.23
C ARG A 67 -8.55 4.97 18.11
N GLY A 68 -9.24 4.73 17.00
CA GLY A 68 -9.12 5.56 15.80
C GLY A 68 -9.45 7.04 16.00
N ASN A 69 -10.44 7.37 16.85
CA ASN A 69 -10.80 8.77 17.13
C ASN A 69 -9.66 9.53 17.84
N ALA A 70 -9.03 8.92 18.85
CA ALA A 70 -7.88 9.53 19.55
C ALA A 70 -6.71 9.79 18.58
N ILE A 71 -6.48 8.89 17.62
CA ILE A 71 -5.45 9.05 16.58
C ILE A 71 -5.79 10.21 15.64
N ILE A 72 -7.02 10.26 15.14
CA ILE A 72 -7.51 11.28 14.20
C ILE A 72 -7.50 12.67 14.81
N GLU A 73 -7.81 12.78 16.11
CA GLU A 73 -7.82 14.05 16.84
C GLU A 73 -6.40 14.57 17.12
N ALA A 74 -5.44 13.68 17.38
CA ALA A 74 -4.09 14.06 17.77
C ALA A 74 -3.13 14.26 16.60
N ILE A 75 -3.25 13.49 15.52
CA ILE A 75 -2.31 13.54 14.40
C ILE A 75 -2.82 14.52 13.35
N SER A 76 -2.15 15.67 13.25
CA SER A 76 -2.46 16.68 12.24
C SER A 76 -2.15 16.18 10.81
N PRO A 77 -2.82 16.73 9.78
CA PRO A 77 -2.47 16.46 8.38
C PRO A 77 -0.99 16.72 8.07
N LEU A 78 -0.41 17.82 8.57
CA LEU A 78 1.01 18.15 8.36
C LEU A 78 1.94 17.08 8.94
N THR A 79 1.67 16.64 10.17
CA THR A 79 2.45 15.56 10.79
C THR A 79 2.36 14.28 9.97
N ALA A 80 1.17 13.92 9.46
CA ALA A 80 1.02 12.75 8.61
C ALA A 80 1.84 12.86 7.31
N ILE A 81 1.83 14.03 6.66
CA ILE A 81 2.63 14.32 5.45
C ILE A 81 4.12 14.16 5.72
N GLU A 82 4.63 14.77 6.79
CA GLU A 82 6.04 14.69 7.18
C GLU A 82 6.48 13.25 7.46
N ARG A 83 5.67 12.50 8.24
CA ARG A 83 5.95 11.11 8.59
C ARG A 83 5.93 10.21 7.36
N VAL A 84 4.94 10.35 6.47
CA VAL A 84 4.87 9.55 5.22
C VAL A 84 6.02 9.88 4.28
N ARG A 85 6.40 11.16 4.14
CA ARG A 85 7.58 11.55 3.36
C ARG A 85 8.85 10.88 3.91
N SER A 86 9.04 10.91 5.22
CA SER A 86 10.17 10.24 5.89
C SER A 86 10.17 8.74 5.62
N ALA A 87 9.00 8.08 5.68
CA ALA A 87 8.86 6.66 5.38
C ALA A 87 9.40 6.30 3.98
N PHE A 88 8.96 7.03 2.94
CA PHE A 88 9.44 6.80 1.58
C PHE A 88 10.96 6.98 1.47
N VAL A 89 11.52 8.02 2.10
CA VAL A 89 12.96 8.29 2.08
C VAL A 89 13.75 7.19 2.80
N SER A 90 13.30 6.79 3.99
CA SER A 90 13.95 5.74 4.80
C SER A 90 13.91 4.39 4.10
N HIS A 91 12.76 4.04 3.51
CA HIS A 91 12.63 2.80 2.75
C HIS A 91 13.55 2.79 1.52
N HIS A 92 13.55 3.88 0.73
CA HIS A 92 14.39 4.00 -0.45
C HIS A 92 15.88 3.94 -0.13
N ARG A 93 16.29 4.47 1.03
CA ARG A 93 17.67 4.39 1.53
C ARG A 93 18.02 3.02 2.13
N GLY A 94 17.06 2.11 2.27
CA GLY A 94 17.24 0.80 2.86
C GLY A 94 17.38 0.80 4.38
N SER A 95 17.05 1.90 5.07
CA SER A 95 17.05 1.93 6.54
C SER A 95 15.78 1.33 7.12
N TRP A 96 14.69 1.29 6.35
CA TRP A 96 13.43 0.63 6.70
C TRP A 96 13.13 -0.51 5.72
N GLU A 97 12.68 -1.63 6.26
CA GLU A 97 12.38 -2.85 5.53
C GLU A 97 10.88 -3.10 5.47
N MET A 98 10.42 -3.60 4.33
CA MET A 98 9.03 -3.98 4.10
C MET A 98 9.01 -5.20 3.17
N PRO A 99 8.78 -6.41 3.68
CA PRO A 99 8.51 -7.55 2.82
C PRO A 99 7.16 -7.38 2.09
N SER A 100 6.95 -8.17 1.05
CA SER A 100 5.69 -8.18 0.31
C SER A 100 4.48 -8.53 1.20
N LYS A 101 3.32 -7.94 0.87
CA LYS A 101 2.03 -8.27 1.50
C LYS A 101 1.76 -9.77 1.40
N VAL A 102 1.33 -10.39 2.49
CA VAL A 102 0.87 -11.78 2.50
C VAL A 102 -0.64 -11.79 2.43
N TYR A 103 -1.19 -12.41 1.39
CA TYR A 103 -2.64 -12.51 1.16
C TYR A 103 -3.18 -13.84 1.65
N LEU A 104 -4.30 -13.78 2.38
CA LEU A 104 -5.11 -14.92 2.77
C LEU A 104 -6.51 -14.76 2.18
N PRO A 105 -6.79 -15.34 1.00
CA PRO A 105 -8.08 -15.21 0.34
C PRO A 105 -9.17 -15.94 1.11
N SER A 106 -10.37 -15.36 1.16
CA SER A 106 -11.57 -15.93 1.79
C SER A 106 -12.75 -15.92 0.81
N PRO A 107 -12.67 -16.63 -0.32
CA PRO A 107 -13.72 -16.63 -1.33
C PRO A 107 -15.00 -17.33 -0.81
N PRO A 108 -16.19 -16.83 -1.17
CA PRO A 108 -16.47 -15.70 -2.07
C PRO A 108 -16.57 -14.34 -1.33
N HIS A 109 -16.14 -14.26 -0.08
CA HIS A 109 -16.49 -13.17 0.83
C HIS A 109 -15.55 -11.97 0.78
N GLY A 110 -14.24 -12.22 0.65
CA GLY A 110 -13.23 -11.19 0.76
C GLY A 110 -11.81 -11.77 0.90
N ASP A 111 -10.93 -10.99 1.50
CA ASP A 111 -9.55 -11.38 1.79
C ASP A 111 -9.04 -10.77 3.11
N PHE A 112 -7.95 -11.34 3.60
CA PHE A 112 -7.12 -10.76 4.65
C PHE A 112 -5.70 -10.53 4.12
N ARG A 113 -5.01 -9.53 4.69
CA ARG A 113 -3.67 -9.15 4.28
C ARG A 113 -2.82 -8.85 5.51
N ALA A 114 -1.67 -9.52 5.61
CA ALA A 114 -0.62 -9.18 6.55
C ALA A 114 0.38 -8.27 5.86
N MET A 115 0.63 -7.10 6.45
CA MET A 115 1.55 -6.10 5.92
C MET A 115 2.60 -5.78 6.99
N PRO A 116 3.76 -6.45 6.98
CA PRO A 116 4.84 -6.19 7.93
C PRO A 116 5.71 -5.02 7.48
N ALA A 117 6.26 -4.27 8.43
CA ALA A 117 7.36 -3.34 8.20
C ALA A 117 8.28 -3.28 9.43
N ARG A 118 9.54 -2.89 9.24
CA ARG A 118 10.50 -2.68 10.32
C ARG A 118 11.35 -1.44 10.07
N GLY A 119 11.50 -0.62 11.09
CA GLY A 119 12.24 0.65 11.01
C GLY A 119 12.26 1.34 12.36
N ASP A 120 13.31 2.14 12.62
CA ASP A 120 13.46 2.96 13.84
C ASP A 120 13.24 2.20 15.15
N GLY A 121 13.73 0.96 15.23
CA GLY A 121 13.60 0.11 16.41
C GLY A 121 12.22 -0.52 16.62
N ILE A 122 11.30 -0.39 15.66
CA ILE A 122 9.94 -0.92 15.74
C ILE A 122 9.69 -1.93 14.63
N ALA A 123 9.04 -3.03 14.98
CA ALA A 123 8.41 -3.96 14.04
C ALA A 123 6.89 -3.76 14.07
N LEU A 124 6.29 -3.63 12.90
CA LEU A 124 4.85 -3.44 12.70
C LEU A 124 4.28 -4.63 11.94
N LEU A 125 3.09 -5.07 12.35
CA LEU A 125 2.20 -5.89 11.53
C LEU A 125 0.84 -5.20 11.43
N LYS A 126 0.45 -4.78 10.22
CA LYS A 126 -0.94 -4.45 9.94
C LYS A 126 -1.67 -5.70 9.46
N TRP A 127 -2.73 -6.06 10.18
CA TRP A 127 -3.70 -7.06 9.75
C TRP A 127 -4.94 -6.34 9.22
N VAL A 128 -5.11 -6.34 7.89
CA VAL A 128 -6.21 -5.64 7.22
C VAL A 128 -7.10 -6.63 6.47
N THR A 129 -8.38 -6.32 6.40
CA THR A 129 -9.42 -7.12 5.75
C THR A 129 -10.13 -6.31 4.69
N SER A 130 -10.60 -6.98 3.62
CA SER A 130 -11.46 -6.37 2.60
C SER A 130 -12.62 -7.30 2.28
N PHE A 131 -13.83 -6.92 2.68
CA PHE A 131 -15.06 -7.69 2.53
C PHE A 131 -16.13 -6.83 1.85
N PRO A 132 -16.21 -6.80 0.51
CA PRO A 132 -17.10 -5.89 -0.24
C PRO A 132 -18.57 -5.99 0.16
N SER A 133 -19.01 -7.18 0.58
CA SER A 133 -20.39 -7.43 0.99
C SER A 133 -20.78 -6.88 2.37
N ASN A 134 -19.83 -6.31 3.13
CA ASN A 134 -20.07 -5.72 4.44
C ASN A 134 -20.95 -4.46 4.39
N SER A 135 -20.91 -3.71 3.29
CA SER A 135 -21.78 -2.55 3.07
C SER A 135 -23.27 -2.91 3.24
N ARG A 136 -23.68 -4.08 2.75
CA ARG A 136 -25.06 -4.61 2.89
C ARG A 136 -25.44 -4.99 4.33
N LYS A 137 -24.45 -5.11 5.21
CA LYS A 137 -24.61 -5.45 6.64
C LYS A 137 -24.43 -4.24 7.55
N GLY A 138 -24.18 -3.04 7.00
CA GLY A 138 -23.83 -1.86 7.78
C GLY A 138 -22.44 -1.95 8.44
N LEU A 139 -21.56 -2.80 7.94
CA LEU A 139 -20.18 -2.94 8.42
C LEU A 139 -19.19 -2.25 7.47
N PRO A 140 -18.02 -1.78 7.95
CA PRO A 140 -16.96 -1.30 7.09
C PRO A 140 -16.49 -2.39 6.11
N VAL A 141 -16.28 -2.02 4.85
CA VAL A 141 -15.70 -2.92 3.83
C VAL A 141 -14.26 -3.26 4.17
N VAL A 142 -13.51 -2.28 4.67
CA VAL A 142 -12.12 -2.43 5.10
C VAL A 142 -12.04 -2.20 6.60
N MET A 143 -11.40 -3.13 7.31
CA MET A 143 -11.08 -3.01 8.73
C MET A 143 -9.64 -3.44 8.94
N ALA A 144 -8.92 -2.76 9.82
CA ALA A 144 -7.52 -3.06 10.09
C ALA A 144 -7.16 -2.88 11.57
N THR A 145 -6.23 -3.70 12.03
CA THR A 145 -5.59 -3.59 13.34
C THR A 145 -4.08 -3.62 13.12
N ILE A 146 -3.36 -2.77 13.85
CA ILE A 146 -1.91 -2.69 13.81
C ILE A 146 -1.37 -3.19 15.14
N LEU A 147 -0.41 -4.11 15.08
CA LEU A 147 0.39 -4.54 16.22
C LEU A 147 1.79 -3.94 16.08
N LEU A 148 2.28 -3.36 17.18
CA LEU A 148 3.64 -2.85 17.30
C LEU A 148 4.45 -3.71 18.27
N ASN A 149 5.69 -3.99 17.90
CA ASN A 149 6.66 -4.70 18.71
C ASN A 149 7.97 -3.94 18.74
N ASP A 150 8.71 -4.09 19.84
CA ASP A 150 10.11 -3.68 19.91
C ASP A 150 10.94 -4.57 18.99
N ALA A 151 11.74 -3.98 18.12
CA ALA A 151 12.53 -4.74 17.15
C ALA A 151 13.79 -5.39 17.76
N GLU A 152 14.18 -5.01 18.98
CA GLU A 152 15.36 -5.56 19.67
C GLU A 152 15.01 -6.85 20.43
N ASP A 153 13.95 -6.82 21.24
CA ASP A 153 13.57 -7.94 22.11
C ASP A 153 12.22 -8.60 21.75
N GLY A 154 11.49 -8.05 20.78
CA GLY A 154 10.23 -8.60 20.29
C GLY A 154 9.01 -8.31 21.16
N ARG A 155 9.16 -7.63 22.31
CA ARG A 155 8.02 -7.40 23.22
C ARG A 155 6.93 -6.59 22.53
N PRO A 156 5.64 -6.88 22.78
CA PRO A 156 4.55 -6.10 22.24
C PRO A 156 4.53 -4.71 22.90
N LEU A 157 4.26 -3.68 22.10
CA LEU A 157 4.29 -2.28 22.52
C LEU A 157 2.93 -1.61 22.47
N ALA A 158 2.11 -1.92 21.47
CA ALA A 158 0.77 -1.34 21.32
C ALA A 158 -0.09 -2.12 20.32
N ILE A 159 -1.41 -2.03 20.51
CA ILE A 159 -2.41 -2.33 19.47
C ILE A 159 -3.05 -1.01 19.05
N ILE A 160 -3.12 -0.75 17.75
CA ILE A 160 -3.58 0.54 17.22
C ILE A 160 -4.65 0.28 16.16
N ASP A 161 -5.67 1.14 16.14
CA ASP A 161 -6.68 1.15 15.07
C ASP A 161 -6.02 1.40 13.70
N GLY A 162 -6.10 0.40 12.81
CA GLY A 162 -5.48 0.48 11.49
C GLY A 162 -6.30 1.28 10.49
N GLY A 163 -7.58 1.55 10.76
CA GLY A 163 -8.45 2.34 9.89
C GLY A 163 -8.05 3.81 9.89
N ALA A 164 -7.90 4.40 11.07
CA ALA A 164 -7.42 5.76 11.27
C ALA A 164 -6.01 5.96 10.69
N VAL A 165 -5.10 5.03 10.98
CA VAL A 165 -3.74 5.06 10.43
C VAL A 165 -3.77 5.00 8.90
N THR A 166 -4.59 4.11 8.32
CA THR A 166 -4.74 3.99 6.87
C THR A 166 -5.29 5.27 6.25
N ALA A 167 -6.27 5.92 6.88
CA ALA A 167 -6.83 7.16 6.37
C ALA A 167 -5.80 8.31 6.34
N LEU A 168 -5.10 8.52 7.46
CA LEU A 168 -4.04 9.52 7.59
C LEU A 168 -2.95 9.33 6.55
N ARG A 169 -2.38 8.12 6.47
CA ARG A 169 -1.25 7.84 5.58
C ARG A 169 -1.64 7.91 4.10
N THR A 170 -2.88 7.54 3.76
CA THR A 170 -3.38 7.58 2.37
C THR A 170 -3.50 9.03 1.90
N GLY A 171 -4.12 9.90 2.69
CA GLY A 171 -4.20 11.33 2.36
C GLY A 171 -2.83 12.01 2.31
N ALA A 172 -1.96 11.67 3.26
CA ALA A 172 -0.59 12.17 3.29
C ALA A 172 0.22 11.77 2.05
N ALA A 173 0.05 10.54 1.54
CA ALA A 173 0.73 10.10 0.32
C ALA A 173 0.37 10.96 -0.89
N ALA A 174 -0.91 11.34 -1.07
CA ALA A 174 -1.33 12.25 -2.14
C ALA A 174 -0.63 13.60 -2.05
N ALA A 175 -0.56 14.20 -0.85
CA ALA A 175 0.12 15.47 -0.65
C ALA A 175 1.64 15.38 -0.88
N VAL A 176 2.29 14.30 -0.42
CA VAL A 176 3.72 14.06 -0.65
C VAL A 176 4.05 13.91 -2.14
N ALA A 177 3.26 13.13 -2.87
CA ALA A 177 3.42 12.95 -4.31
C ALA A 177 3.16 14.24 -5.07
N SER A 178 2.08 14.97 -4.72
CA SER A 178 1.76 16.24 -5.35
C SER A 178 2.87 17.27 -5.16
N ALA A 179 3.43 17.39 -3.96
CA ALA A 179 4.56 18.28 -3.69
C ALA A 179 5.83 17.91 -4.49
N ALA A 180 6.00 16.65 -4.87
CA ALA A 180 7.16 16.17 -5.62
C ALA A 180 6.97 16.18 -7.14
N LEU A 181 5.72 16.09 -7.63
CA LEU A 181 5.41 15.78 -9.02
C LEU A 181 4.48 16.79 -9.70
N ALA A 182 3.72 17.58 -8.94
CA ALA A 182 2.88 18.64 -9.50
C ALA A 182 3.73 19.82 -10.01
N PHE A 183 3.09 20.71 -10.76
CA PHE A 183 3.73 21.95 -11.17
C PHE A 183 4.05 22.82 -9.93
N PRO A 184 5.27 23.40 -9.84
CA PRO A 184 5.62 24.28 -8.73
C PRO A 184 4.91 25.64 -8.91
N GLY A 185 3.84 25.89 -8.16
CA GLY A 185 3.10 27.16 -8.19
C GLY A 185 1.73 27.07 -7.50
N GLU A 186 0.96 28.15 -7.57
CA GLU A 186 -0.44 28.14 -7.16
C GLU A 186 -1.25 27.33 -8.17
N VAL A 187 -1.76 26.20 -7.72
CA VAL A 187 -2.49 25.23 -8.54
C VAL A 187 -3.74 24.77 -7.79
N THR A 188 -4.78 24.44 -8.54
CA THR A 188 -6.05 23.97 -7.99
C THR A 188 -6.03 22.46 -7.76
N ALA A 189 -6.74 21.99 -6.73
CA ALA A 189 -6.83 20.57 -6.39
C ALA A 189 -8.25 20.01 -6.60
N GLY A 190 -8.37 18.85 -7.23
CA GLY A 190 -9.61 18.11 -7.40
C GLY A 190 -9.56 16.80 -6.63
N VAL A 191 -10.63 16.42 -5.92
CA VAL A 191 -10.74 15.15 -5.21
C VAL A 191 -12.00 14.41 -5.64
N ILE A 192 -11.83 13.18 -6.14
CA ILE A 192 -12.89 12.30 -6.64
C ILE A 192 -13.03 11.13 -5.68
N GLY A 193 -14.19 11.05 -5.03
CA GLY A 193 -14.44 10.15 -3.91
C GLY A 193 -14.18 10.86 -2.59
N CYS A 194 -15.26 11.17 -1.86
CA CYS A 194 -15.28 11.94 -0.61
C CYS A 194 -15.64 11.07 0.60
N GLY A 195 -15.27 9.78 0.56
CA GLY A 195 -15.26 8.91 1.72
C GLY A 195 -14.14 9.29 2.71
N LEU A 196 -13.90 8.44 3.73
CA LEU A 196 -12.89 8.70 4.76
C LEU A 196 -11.50 9.04 4.20
N HIS A 197 -11.02 8.30 3.20
CA HIS A 197 -9.71 8.54 2.60
C HIS A 197 -9.70 9.80 1.72
N GLY A 198 -10.80 10.08 1.01
CA GLY A 198 -10.98 11.31 0.24
C GLY A 198 -10.94 12.56 1.12
N MET A 199 -11.67 12.54 2.24
CA MET A 199 -11.64 13.60 3.26
C MET A 199 -10.20 13.86 3.74
N TRP A 200 -9.44 12.80 4.07
CA TRP A 200 -8.05 12.97 4.51
C TRP A 200 -7.10 13.40 3.39
N ALA A 201 -7.32 12.98 2.15
CA ALA A 201 -6.60 13.51 0.99
C ALA A 201 -6.85 15.01 0.82
N THR A 202 -8.11 15.45 0.88
CA THR A 202 -8.49 16.86 0.86
C THR A 202 -7.81 17.65 1.99
N ARG A 203 -7.86 17.17 3.23
CA ARG A 203 -7.20 17.80 4.39
C ARG A 203 -5.69 17.89 4.23
N CYS A 204 -5.04 16.84 3.75
CA CYS A 204 -3.59 16.82 3.55
C CYS A 204 -3.17 17.74 2.40
N LEU A 205 -3.91 17.76 1.28
CA LEU A 205 -3.68 18.72 0.21
C LEU A 205 -3.87 20.16 0.71
N ARG A 206 -4.96 20.46 1.42
CA ARG A 206 -5.16 21.79 2.02
C ARG A 206 -3.98 22.21 2.90
N ALA A 207 -3.51 21.31 3.77
CA ALA A 207 -2.39 21.55 4.65
C ALA A 207 -1.04 21.70 3.90
N ALA A 208 -0.89 21.05 2.74
CA ALA A 208 0.27 21.19 1.87
C ALA A 208 0.28 22.49 1.03
N GLY A 209 -0.70 23.38 1.21
CA GLY A 209 -0.76 24.70 0.56
C GLY A 209 -1.65 24.76 -0.68
N TYR A 210 -2.48 23.74 -0.94
CA TYR A 210 -3.50 23.80 -1.99
C TYR A 210 -4.70 24.62 -1.48
N GLU A 211 -4.67 25.93 -1.72
CA GLU A 211 -5.63 26.89 -1.13
C GLU A 211 -7.06 26.75 -1.66
N SER A 212 -7.22 26.27 -2.90
CA SER A 212 -8.52 26.13 -3.55
C SER A 212 -8.64 24.80 -4.28
N GLY A 213 -9.87 24.28 -4.33
CA GLY A 213 -10.14 23.00 -4.95
C GLY A 213 -11.61 22.65 -5.07
N VAL A 214 -11.85 21.48 -5.67
CA VAL A 214 -13.18 20.95 -5.97
C VAL A 214 -13.29 19.49 -5.53
N CYS A 215 -14.28 19.20 -4.69
CA CYS A 215 -14.61 17.85 -4.26
C CYS A 215 -15.80 17.31 -5.08
N PHE A 216 -15.71 16.05 -5.49
CA PHE A 216 -16.79 15.32 -6.14
C PHE A 216 -16.99 13.94 -5.50
N ASP A 217 -18.25 13.55 -5.37
CA ASP A 217 -18.68 12.20 -4.99
C ASP A 217 -20.04 11.90 -5.63
N LEU A 218 -20.37 10.62 -5.77
CA LEU A 218 -21.70 10.18 -6.19
C LEU A 218 -22.78 10.54 -5.17
N ASP A 219 -22.42 10.68 -3.89
CA ASP A 219 -23.21 11.33 -2.85
C ASP A 219 -22.82 12.82 -2.74
N PRO A 220 -23.60 13.75 -3.30
CA PRO A 220 -23.26 15.18 -3.26
C PRO A 220 -23.10 15.72 -1.84
N ALA A 221 -23.83 15.18 -0.85
CA ALA A 221 -23.71 15.61 0.53
C ALA A 221 -22.37 15.21 1.16
N ALA A 222 -21.75 14.12 0.70
CA ALA A 222 -20.38 13.77 1.09
C ALA A 222 -19.37 14.76 0.52
N ALA A 223 -19.52 15.14 -0.76
CA ALA A 223 -18.66 16.13 -1.40
C ALA A 223 -18.77 17.52 -0.75
N GLU A 224 -19.99 17.99 -0.48
CA GLU A 224 -20.25 19.27 0.20
C GLU A 224 -19.58 19.31 1.58
N ARG A 225 -19.79 18.28 2.41
CA ARG A 225 -19.20 18.19 3.75
C ARG A 225 -17.67 18.22 3.73
N VAL A 226 -17.04 17.51 2.79
CA VAL A 226 -15.56 17.48 2.68
C VAL A 226 -15.03 18.80 2.15
N ALA A 227 -15.72 19.43 1.19
CA ALA A 227 -15.35 20.73 0.67
C ALA A 227 -15.44 21.82 1.76
N ASP A 228 -16.55 21.88 2.49
CA ASP A 228 -16.79 22.85 3.55
C ASP A 228 -15.75 22.76 4.68
N ASP A 229 -15.31 21.55 5.02
CA ASP A 229 -14.30 21.29 6.07
C ASP A 229 -12.96 22.00 5.82
N VAL A 230 -12.61 22.27 4.56
CA VAL A 230 -11.35 22.94 4.18
C VAL A 230 -11.55 24.27 3.44
N GLY A 231 -12.80 24.71 3.25
CA GLY A 231 -13.14 25.92 2.51
C GLY A 231 -12.98 25.80 0.98
N TRP A 232 -13.21 24.61 0.43
CA TRP A 232 -13.22 24.33 -1.01
C TRP A 232 -14.65 24.33 -1.56
N SER A 233 -14.81 24.06 -2.87
CA SER A 233 -16.13 23.90 -3.50
C SER A 233 -16.48 22.42 -3.69
N ALA A 234 -17.75 22.07 -3.65
CA ALA A 234 -18.24 20.81 -4.20
C ALA A 234 -18.79 21.07 -5.61
N GLY A 235 -18.58 20.13 -6.54
CA GLY A 235 -18.96 20.34 -7.94
C GLY A 235 -19.09 19.04 -8.73
N PRO A 236 -19.53 19.11 -10.00
CA PRO A 236 -19.63 17.94 -10.87
C PRO A 236 -18.25 17.33 -11.16
N LEU A 237 -18.21 16.05 -11.52
CA LEU A 237 -16.99 15.28 -11.81
C LEU A 237 -16.03 16.05 -12.74
N GLU A 238 -16.53 16.60 -13.84
CA GLU A 238 -15.74 17.36 -14.82
C GLU A 238 -15.04 18.59 -14.22
N MET A 239 -15.65 19.22 -13.21
CA MET A 239 -15.04 20.36 -12.54
C MET A 239 -13.86 19.91 -11.66
N ALA A 240 -14.01 18.81 -10.92
CA ALA A 240 -12.93 18.22 -10.13
C ALA A 240 -11.79 17.67 -11.02
N LEU A 241 -12.11 17.00 -12.12
CA LEU A 241 -11.14 16.54 -13.12
C LEU A 241 -10.47 17.69 -13.87
N GLY A 242 -11.09 18.86 -13.89
CA GLY A 242 -10.57 20.09 -14.47
C GLY A 242 -9.40 20.71 -13.70
N CYS A 243 -9.19 20.33 -12.44
CA CYS A 243 -8.12 20.86 -11.60
C CYS A 243 -6.71 20.46 -12.09
N ASP A 244 -5.70 21.16 -11.57
CA ASP A 244 -4.29 20.94 -11.93
C ASP A 244 -3.70 19.71 -11.21
N VAL A 245 -4.10 19.48 -9.96
CA VAL A 245 -3.81 18.28 -9.19
C VAL A 245 -5.10 17.52 -8.95
N VAL A 246 -5.21 16.30 -9.44
CA VAL A 246 -6.43 15.49 -9.35
C VAL A 246 -6.15 14.23 -8.57
N THR A 247 -6.89 13.99 -7.50
CA THR A 247 -6.74 12.81 -6.64
C THR A 247 -7.99 11.95 -6.70
N THR A 248 -7.83 10.70 -7.13
CA THR A 248 -8.92 9.72 -7.20
C THR A 248 -8.79 8.74 -6.04
N VAL A 249 -9.88 8.55 -5.29
CA VAL A 249 -9.93 7.66 -4.12
C VAL A 249 -11.25 6.89 -4.08
N THR A 250 -11.65 6.35 -5.22
CA THR A 250 -12.90 5.64 -5.43
C THR A 250 -12.73 4.12 -5.22
N PRO A 251 -13.76 3.41 -4.76
CA PRO A 251 -13.72 1.95 -4.65
C PRO A 251 -14.03 1.23 -5.98
N GLY A 252 -14.15 1.98 -7.09
CA GLY A 252 -14.77 1.53 -8.34
C GLY A 252 -13.95 0.53 -9.16
N HIS A 253 -14.66 -0.12 -10.09
CA HIS A 253 -14.10 -0.97 -11.15
C HIS A 253 -14.21 -0.31 -12.54
N GLU A 254 -14.79 0.89 -12.59
CA GLU A 254 -15.03 1.65 -13.81
C GLU A 254 -14.14 2.89 -13.81
N PRO A 255 -13.37 3.14 -14.87
CA PRO A 255 -12.55 4.34 -14.98
C PRO A 255 -13.37 5.63 -14.88
N VAL A 256 -12.88 6.56 -14.07
CA VAL A 256 -13.37 7.95 -13.99
C VAL A 256 -12.44 8.91 -14.75
N VAL A 257 -11.20 8.50 -15.01
CA VAL A 257 -10.23 9.26 -15.81
C VAL A 257 -9.98 8.59 -17.15
N THR A 258 -10.19 9.33 -18.24
CA THR A 258 -10.00 8.88 -19.62
C THR A 258 -8.91 9.70 -20.29
N THR A 259 -8.53 9.32 -21.51
CA THR A 259 -7.57 10.11 -22.32
C THR A 259 -8.04 11.55 -22.58
N ALA A 260 -9.36 11.80 -22.59
CA ALA A 260 -9.93 13.14 -22.77
C ALA A 260 -9.65 14.08 -21.59
N HIS A 261 -9.36 13.53 -20.41
CA HIS A 261 -9.04 14.30 -19.20
C HIS A 261 -7.54 14.60 -19.07
N LEU A 262 -6.69 14.16 -20.01
CA LEU A 262 -5.27 14.48 -19.99
C LEU A 262 -5.05 15.90 -20.51
N ALA A 263 -4.47 16.77 -19.67
CA ALA A 263 -4.13 18.14 -20.02
C ALA A 263 -2.67 18.45 -19.62
N PRO A 264 -1.92 19.23 -20.43
CA PRO A 264 -0.55 19.62 -20.11
C PRO A 264 -0.43 20.21 -18.70
N GLY A 265 0.59 19.80 -17.96
CA GLY A 265 0.85 20.28 -16.60
C GLY A 265 0.09 19.55 -15.49
N ARG A 266 -0.96 18.80 -15.82
CA ARG A 266 -1.78 18.11 -14.83
C ARG A 266 -1.01 17.02 -14.07
N HIS A 267 -1.30 16.88 -12.79
CA HIS A 267 -0.81 15.81 -11.94
C HIS A 267 -1.98 14.99 -11.41
N PHE A 268 -1.84 13.67 -11.44
CA PHE A 268 -2.81 12.72 -10.94
C PHE A 268 -2.23 11.91 -9.77
N ASN A 269 -3.02 11.75 -8.72
CA ASN A 269 -2.81 10.78 -7.67
C ASN A 269 -3.89 9.70 -7.79
N ALA A 270 -3.51 8.46 -8.09
CA ALA A 270 -4.40 7.31 -8.14
C ALA A 270 -4.26 6.48 -6.86
N LEU A 271 -5.26 6.53 -5.99
CA LEU A 271 -5.22 5.92 -4.64
C LEU A 271 -6.29 4.84 -4.43
N GLY A 272 -7.28 4.74 -5.32
CA GLY A 272 -8.42 3.82 -5.15
C GLY A 272 -8.12 2.38 -5.55
N ALA A 273 -7.23 2.17 -6.53
CA ALA A 273 -6.83 0.85 -6.98
C ALA A 273 -5.83 0.20 -5.99
N ASP A 274 -6.33 -0.77 -5.21
CA ASP A 274 -5.56 -1.48 -4.18
C ASP A 274 -5.74 -3.01 -4.24
N GLY A 275 -6.24 -3.53 -5.36
CA GLY A 275 -6.47 -4.96 -5.54
C GLY A 275 -7.02 -5.35 -6.91
N PRO A 276 -7.16 -6.66 -7.16
CA PRO A 276 -7.49 -7.19 -8.49
C PRO A 276 -8.78 -6.60 -9.08
N GLY A 277 -8.66 -6.10 -10.31
CA GLY A 277 -9.79 -5.61 -11.10
C GLY A 277 -10.27 -4.19 -10.76
N LYS A 278 -9.74 -3.55 -9.71
CA LYS A 278 -9.99 -2.13 -9.45
C LYS A 278 -9.19 -1.28 -10.42
N ALA A 279 -9.80 -0.19 -10.89
CA ALA A 279 -9.17 0.78 -11.77
C ALA A 279 -9.99 2.08 -11.74
N GLU A 280 -9.29 3.21 -11.70
CA GLU A 280 -9.86 4.56 -11.77
C GLU A 280 -9.54 5.24 -13.09
N PHE A 281 -8.60 4.70 -13.88
CA PHE A 281 -8.11 5.23 -15.14
C PHE A 281 -8.27 4.22 -16.28
N GLU A 282 -8.50 4.72 -17.48
CA GLU A 282 -8.31 3.92 -18.70
C GLU A 282 -6.82 3.59 -18.88
N PRO A 283 -6.47 2.37 -19.35
CA PRO A 283 -5.06 1.99 -19.58
C PRO A 283 -4.30 2.97 -20.48
N GLU A 284 -4.96 3.51 -21.50
CA GLU A 284 -4.41 4.51 -22.40
C GLU A 284 -4.19 5.85 -21.72
N ALA A 285 -5.04 6.23 -20.76
CA ALA A 285 -4.86 7.43 -19.96
C ALA A 285 -3.63 7.30 -19.05
N VAL A 286 -3.44 6.14 -18.43
CA VAL A 286 -2.22 5.82 -17.68
C VAL A 286 -1.00 5.91 -18.60
N ALA A 287 -1.02 5.25 -19.76
CA ALA A 287 0.12 5.19 -20.68
C ALA A 287 0.53 6.57 -21.25
N GLY A 288 -0.40 7.53 -21.29
CA GLY A 288 -0.20 8.91 -21.71
C GLY A 288 0.48 9.80 -20.68
N CYS A 289 0.69 9.33 -19.44
CA CYS A 289 1.35 10.06 -18.37
C CYS A 289 2.83 9.68 -18.25
N ARG A 290 3.60 10.56 -17.59
CA ARG A 290 4.86 10.22 -16.92
C ARG A 290 4.52 9.55 -15.60
N LEU A 291 5.05 8.35 -15.40
CA LEU A 291 4.56 7.42 -14.39
C LEU A 291 5.47 7.33 -13.17
N PHE A 292 4.83 7.42 -12.01
CA PHE A 292 5.44 7.23 -10.71
C PHE A 292 4.62 6.24 -9.90
N CYS A 293 5.27 5.46 -9.04
CA CYS A 293 4.58 4.56 -8.13
C CYS A 293 5.18 4.61 -6.73
N ASP A 294 4.44 4.11 -5.75
CA ASP A 294 4.95 3.91 -4.41
C ASP A 294 5.96 2.75 -4.34
N GLU A 295 5.61 1.59 -4.91
CA GLU A 295 6.48 0.43 -5.10
C GLU A 295 6.05 -0.37 -6.34
N TRP A 296 6.96 -0.58 -7.28
CA TRP A 296 6.66 -1.24 -8.55
C TRP A 296 6.01 -2.62 -8.36
N ASP A 297 6.57 -3.45 -7.48
CA ASP A 297 6.10 -4.82 -7.29
C ASP A 297 4.63 -4.89 -6.84
N GLN A 298 4.13 -3.84 -6.17
CA GLN A 298 2.73 -3.75 -5.76
C GLN A 298 1.87 -3.04 -6.81
N ALA A 299 2.36 -1.91 -7.34
CA ALA A 299 1.66 -1.10 -8.34
C ALA A 299 1.36 -1.89 -9.63
N SER A 300 2.32 -2.70 -10.10
CA SER A 300 2.15 -3.47 -11.35
C SER A 300 1.18 -4.66 -11.24
N HIS A 301 0.74 -5.03 -10.03
CA HIS A 301 -0.11 -6.21 -9.79
C HIS A 301 -1.43 -5.92 -9.09
N GLY A 302 -1.51 -4.83 -8.31
CA GLY A 302 -2.72 -4.46 -7.59
C GLY A 302 -3.02 -2.96 -7.58
N GLY A 303 -2.16 -2.12 -8.18
CA GLY A 303 -2.39 -0.68 -8.33
C GLY A 303 -3.03 -0.32 -9.66
N GLU A 304 -3.09 0.98 -9.93
CA GLU A 304 -3.63 1.56 -11.16
C GLU A 304 -2.82 1.13 -12.40
N LEU A 305 -1.52 0.86 -12.25
CA LEU A 305 -0.66 0.42 -13.35
C LEU A 305 -1.00 -0.99 -13.86
N THR A 306 -1.67 -1.81 -13.05
CA THR A 306 -1.87 -3.25 -13.31
C THR A 306 -2.41 -3.54 -14.71
N ARG A 307 -3.46 -2.83 -15.13
CA ARG A 307 -4.10 -3.09 -16.42
C ARG A 307 -3.24 -2.64 -17.60
N ALA A 308 -2.63 -1.46 -17.51
CA ALA A 308 -1.73 -0.96 -18.55
C ALA A 308 -0.47 -1.83 -18.71
N VAL A 309 0.02 -2.44 -17.62
CA VAL A 309 1.10 -3.43 -17.65
C VAL A 309 0.64 -4.73 -18.32
N ALA A 310 -0.54 -5.24 -17.95
CA ALA A 310 -1.11 -6.46 -18.54
C ALA A 310 -1.37 -6.30 -20.05
N ASP A 311 -1.80 -5.11 -20.48
CA ASP A 311 -2.06 -4.76 -21.88
C ASP A 311 -0.77 -4.45 -22.67
N GLY A 312 0.39 -4.42 -22.01
CA GLY A 312 1.70 -4.17 -22.64
C GLY A 312 1.95 -2.70 -23.00
N LEU A 313 1.16 -1.76 -22.46
CA LEU A 313 1.31 -0.32 -22.69
C LEU A 313 2.37 0.31 -21.77
N VAL A 314 2.60 -0.30 -20.61
CA VAL A 314 3.54 0.15 -19.57
C VAL A 314 4.49 -0.98 -19.21
N HIS A 315 5.77 -0.63 -19.05
CA HIS A 315 6.84 -1.53 -18.63
C HIS A 315 7.63 -0.88 -17.48
N ARG A 316 8.39 -1.69 -16.72
CA ARG A 316 9.13 -1.25 -15.53
C ARG A 316 10.03 -0.04 -15.78
N ASP A 317 10.68 0.02 -16.94
CA ASP A 317 11.61 1.07 -17.34
C ASP A 317 10.95 2.43 -17.58
N ARG A 318 9.61 2.47 -17.71
CA ARG A 318 8.83 3.71 -17.84
C ARG A 318 8.35 4.29 -16.52
N VAL A 319 8.57 3.60 -15.39
CA VAL A 319 7.99 3.97 -14.09
C VAL A 319 9.08 4.27 -13.07
N THR A 320 8.94 5.39 -12.37
CA THR A 320 9.91 5.84 -11.37
C THR A 320 9.33 5.72 -9.96
N ASP A 321 10.06 5.08 -9.04
CA ASP A 321 9.64 4.98 -7.66
C ASP A 321 9.72 6.36 -6.97
N ILE A 322 8.67 6.74 -6.23
CA ILE A 322 8.60 8.05 -5.59
C ILE A 322 9.73 8.27 -4.58
N GLY A 323 10.23 7.20 -3.94
CA GLY A 323 11.39 7.25 -3.06
C GLY A 323 12.66 7.74 -3.76
N ALA A 324 12.86 7.37 -5.03
CA ALA A 324 13.99 7.82 -5.84
C ALA A 324 13.88 9.33 -6.15
N VAL A 325 12.67 9.82 -6.40
CA VAL A 325 12.41 11.25 -6.61
C VAL A 325 12.66 12.04 -5.32
N LEU A 326 12.10 11.58 -4.20
CA LEU A 326 12.21 12.26 -2.90
C LEU A 326 13.64 12.31 -2.36
N THR A 327 14.50 11.38 -2.78
CA THR A 327 15.92 11.34 -2.43
C THR A 327 16.84 12.02 -3.46
N GLY A 328 16.28 12.56 -4.55
CA GLY A 328 17.03 13.24 -5.61
C GLY A 328 17.83 12.29 -6.52
N GLN A 329 17.56 10.99 -6.48
CA GLN A 329 18.21 9.98 -7.32
C GLN A 329 17.55 9.81 -8.69
N ALA A 330 16.29 10.22 -8.83
CA ALA A 330 15.58 10.26 -10.09
C ALA A 330 14.84 11.59 -10.25
N PRO A 331 14.65 12.09 -11.49
CA PRO A 331 13.86 13.29 -11.73
C PRO A 331 12.37 13.03 -11.51
N GLY A 332 11.69 13.99 -10.86
CA GLY A 332 10.23 14.06 -10.82
C GLY A 332 9.66 14.56 -12.14
N ARG A 333 8.85 15.63 -12.07
CA ARG A 333 8.46 16.41 -13.25
C ARG A 333 9.69 17.06 -13.90
N GLU A 334 9.81 16.98 -15.23
CA GLU A 334 10.92 17.57 -15.98
C GLU A 334 10.48 18.83 -16.74
N THR A 335 9.25 18.86 -17.24
CA THR A 335 8.71 20.01 -17.97
C THR A 335 7.37 20.49 -17.41
N ALA A 336 7.05 21.77 -17.65
CA ALA A 336 5.76 22.34 -17.29
C ALA A 336 4.57 21.69 -18.03
N ALA A 337 4.82 21.07 -19.18
CA ALA A 337 3.79 20.41 -19.98
C ALA A 337 3.59 18.93 -19.60
N ASP A 338 4.49 18.34 -18.80
CA ASP A 338 4.37 16.94 -18.41
C ASP A 338 3.01 16.66 -17.76
N ILE A 339 2.41 15.53 -18.10
CA ILE A 339 1.24 15.00 -17.40
C ILE A 339 1.77 13.89 -16.51
N THR A 340 1.61 14.01 -15.20
CA THR A 340 2.23 13.08 -14.25
C THR A 340 1.16 12.26 -13.55
N LEU A 341 1.43 10.98 -13.29
CA LEU A 341 0.55 10.10 -12.53
C LEU A 341 1.35 9.38 -11.45
N PHE A 342 0.88 9.45 -10.22
CA PHE A 342 1.38 8.67 -9.09
C PHE A 342 0.38 7.57 -8.73
N ASP A 343 0.80 6.31 -8.84
CA ASP A 343 0.05 5.14 -8.40
C ASP A 343 0.43 4.76 -6.97
N SER A 344 -0.56 4.81 -6.06
CA SER A 344 -0.39 4.54 -4.63
C SER A 344 -1.19 3.31 -4.21
N THR A 345 -0.50 2.20 -3.97
CA THR A 345 -1.08 0.94 -3.48
C THR A 345 -1.13 0.81 -1.95
N GLY A 346 -0.43 1.69 -1.25
CA GLY A 346 -0.34 1.72 0.20
C GLY A 346 0.65 0.73 0.77
N LEU A 347 1.70 1.28 1.38
CA LEU A 347 2.86 0.54 1.84
C LEU A 347 2.88 0.44 3.37
N ALA A 348 3.33 -0.69 3.91
CA ALA A 348 3.42 -0.93 5.35
C ALA A 348 4.36 0.06 6.06
N ILE A 349 5.36 0.60 5.36
CA ILE A 349 6.23 1.68 5.87
C ILE A 349 5.43 2.95 6.20
N GLN A 350 4.37 3.23 5.45
CA GLN A 350 3.54 4.42 5.69
C GLN A 350 2.71 4.20 6.96
N ASP A 351 2.21 2.98 7.16
CA ASP A 351 1.54 2.59 8.42
C ASP A 351 2.52 2.71 9.60
N LEU A 352 3.76 2.25 9.44
CA LEU A 352 4.81 2.34 10.46
C LEU A 352 5.11 3.80 10.83
N ALA A 353 5.22 4.68 9.84
CA ALA A 353 5.52 6.10 10.09
C ALA A 353 4.43 6.80 10.91
N ILE A 354 3.15 6.52 10.64
CA ILE A 354 2.05 7.06 11.45
C ILE A 354 2.01 6.36 12.81
N ALA A 355 2.23 5.05 12.87
CA ALA A 355 2.21 4.31 14.12
C ALA A 355 3.34 4.75 15.09
N LEU A 356 4.50 5.17 14.57
CA LEU A 356 5.54 5.83 15.35
C LEU A 356 5.04 7.14 15.98
N ALA A 357 4.33 7.97 15.21
CA ALA A 357 3.73 9.20 15.75
C ALA A 357 2.64 8.90 16.80
N VAL A 358 1.86 7.82 16.62
CA VAL A 358 0.90 7.37 17.65
C VAL A 358 1.64 6.94 18.91
N LEU A 359 2.72 6.16 18.79
CA LEU A 359 3.50 5.68 19.92
C LEU A 359 4.19 6.83 20.68
N ASP A 360 4.71 7.82 19.96
CA ASP A 360 5.23 9.06 20.55
C ASP A 360 4.15 9.76 21.38
N GLY A 361 2.93 9.91 20.83
CA GLY A 361 1.81 10.54 21.51
C GLY A 361 1.27 9.75 22.71
N VAL A 362 1.34 8.42 22.69
CA VAL A 362 1.02 7.60 23.87
C VAL A 362 2.06 7.78 24.97
N ARG A 363 3.35 7.88 24.60
CA ARG A 363 4.46 8.04 25.56
C ARG A 363 4.48 9.41 26.23
N ASP A 364 4.15 10.46 25.50
CA ASP A 364 4.08 11.83 26.04
C ASP A 364 2.72 12.19 26.66
N GLY A 365 1.72 11.31 26.50
CA GLY A 365 0.38 11.48 27.06
C GLY A 365 -0.55 12.37 26.24
N SER A 366 -0.17 12.77 25.02
CA SER A 366 -1.04 13.52 24.09
C SER A 366 -2.08 12.66 23.39
N ILE A 367 -1.91 11.33 23.38
CA ILE A 367 -2.88 10.36 22.84
C ILE A 367 -3.35 9.45 23.96
N GLU A 368 -4.66 9.50 24.23
CA GLU A 368 -5.29 8.59 25.17
C GLU A 368 -5.26 7.14 24.65
N SER A 369 -4.98 6.21 25.56
CA SER A 369 -4.98 4.78 25.29
C SER A 369 -5.68 4.01 26.42
N THR A 370 -6.14 2.80 26.12
CA THR A 370 -6.69 1.87 27.10
C THR A 370 -5.76 0.67 27.25
N ALA A 371 -5.43 0.29 28.48
CA ALA A 371 -4.67 -0.92 28.75
C ALA A 371 -5.43 -2.18 28.30
N VAL A 372 -4.76 -3.09 27.60
CA VAL A 372 -5.28 -4.41 27.22
C VAL A 372 -4.31 -5.49 27.67
N GLU A 373 -4.87 -6.52 28.30
CA GLU A 373 -4.19 -7.75 28.70
C GLU A 373 -4.12 -8.71 27.49
N LEU A 374 -2.92 -9.21 27.17
CA LEU A 374 -2.65 -10.08 26.02
C LEU A 374 -2.90 -11.57 26.27
#